data_AF-A0A6M0C6X2-F1
#
_entry.id   AF-A0A6M0C6X2-F1
#
_cell.length_a   1.000
_cell.length_b   1.000
_cell.length_c   1.000
_cell.angle_alpha   90.00
_cell.angle_beta   90.00
_cell.angle_gamma   90.00
#
_symmetry.space_group_name_H-M   'P 1'
#
loop_
_entity.id
_entity.type
_entity.pdbx_description
1 polymer ?
#
loop_
_entity_poly.entity_id
_entity_poly.type
_entity_poly.pdbx_seq_one_letter_code
_entity_poly.pdbx_strand_id
1 'polypeptide(L)' 'MVRELERPQSKTKFPETAPTANPVFYRTYSRRTQDGKETWKEVCDRTIGGLKKLGKLTDDEADLLYRMQGQFKA' A
#
# COMPACT_ATOMS: atom_id res chain seq x y z
N MET A 1 20.99 -30.93 0.46
CA MET A 1 20.83 -30.30 -0.88
C MET A 1 19.86 -29.14 -0.75
N VAL A 2 20.33 -27.91 -0.84
CA VAL A 2 19.47 -26.73 -0.92
C VAL A 2 19.13 -26.54 -2.40
N ARG A 3 17.84 -26.63 -2.76
CA ARG A 3 17.37 -26.33 -4.12
C ARG A 3 17.17 -24.82 -4.19
N GLU A 4 17.92 -24.14 -5.04
CA GLU A 4 17.63 -22.75 -5.40
C GLU A 4 16.33 -22.74 -6.20
N LEU A 5 15.23 -22.39 -5.54
CA LEU A 5 13.96 -22.14 -6.20
C LEU A 5 14.01 -20.72 -6.76
N GLU A 6 13.90 -20.59 -8.08
CA GLU A 6 13.66 -19.28 -8.70
C GLU A 6 12.41 -18.69 -8.08
N ARG A 7 12.59 -17.63 -7.30
CA ARG A 7 11.48 -16.93 -6.66
C ARG A 7 10.78 -16.18 -7.79
N PRO A 8 9.53 -16.53 -8.17
CA PRO A 8 8.82 -15.75 -9.17
C PRO A 8 8.78 -14.33 -8.63
N GLN A 9 9.35 -13.38 -9.39
CA GLN A 9 9.20 -11.97 -9.05
C GLN A 9 7.70 -11.69 -9.07
N SER A 10 7.10 -11.70 -7.89
CA SER A 10 5.72 -11.28 -7.73
C SER A 10 5.69 -9.87 -8.26
N LYS A 11 4.87 -9.62 -9.29
CA LYS A 11 4.52 -8.28 -9.77
C LYS A 11 3.75 -7.55 -8.66
N THR A 12 4.39 -7.32 -7.53
CA THR A 12 3.77 -6.70 -6.37
C THR A 12 3.54 -5.26 -6.74
N LYS A 13 2.29 -4.81 -6.62
CA LYS A 13 1.92 -3.39 -6.67
C LYS A 13 2.37 -2.67 -5.38
N PHE A 14 3.56 -3.00 -4.90
CA PHE A 14 4.15 -2.49 -3.67
C PHE A 14 5.49 -1.84 -4.02
N PRO A 15 5.83 -0.68 -3.45
CA PRO A 15 7.04 0.04 -3.83
C PRO A 15 8.32 -0.78 -3.63
N GLU A 16 9.20 -0.73 -4.63
CA GLU A 16 10.48 -1.44 -4.64
C GLU A 16 11.49 -0.87 -3.63
N THR A 17 11.34 0.41 -3.27
CA THR A 17 12.21 1.11 -2.31
C THR A 17 12.06 0.60 -0.87
N ALA A 18 11.04 -0.20 -0.57
CA ALA A 18 10.75 -0.71 0.77
C ALA A 18 10.46 -2.22 0.79
N PRO A 19 11.41 -3.09 0.40
CA PRO A 19 11.17 -4.52 0.20
C PRO A 19 10.80 -5.27 1.49
N THR A 20 11.29 -4.81 2.65
CA THR A 20 10.97 -5.38 3.97
C THR A 20 9.59 -4.97 4.48
N ALA A 21 9.02 -3.88 3.98
CA ALA A 21 7.70 -3.41 4.38
C ALA A 21 6.56 -4.20 3.70
N ASN A 22 6.80 -4.80 2.53
CA ASN A 22 5.82 -5.57 1.78
C ASN A 22 5.16 -6.71 2.60
N PRO A 23 5.91 -7.64 3.23
CA PRO A 23 5.30 -8.70 4.06
C PRO A 23 4.58 -8.14 5.29
N VAL A 24 5.03 -7.02 5.85
CA VAL A 24 4.36 -6.36 6.98
C VAL A 24 3.03 -5.77 6.50
N PHE A 25 3.01 -5.08 5.37
CA PHE A 25 1.81 -4.50 4.80
C PHE A 25 0.69 -5.52 4.61
N TYR A 26 0.98 -6.63 3.94
CA TYR A 26 -0.03 -7.66 3.65
C TYR A 26 -0.48 -8.47 4.88
N ARG A 27 0.24 -8.38 6.01
CA ARG A 27 -0.14 -9.09 7.25
C ARG A 27 -0.90 -8.20 8.24
N THR A 28 -0.69 -6.88 8.23
CA THR A 28 -1.29 -5.96 9.23
C THR A 28 -2.26 -4.94 8.67
N TYR A 29 -2.00 -4.37 7.48
CA TYR A 29 -2.75 -3.20 6.98
C TYR A 29 -3.71 -3.52 5.84
N SER A 30 -3.36 -4.48 4.99
CA SER A 30 -4.22 -4.97 3.91
C SER A 30 -5.42 -5.74 4.47
N ARG A 31 -6.64 -5.24 4.21
CA ARG A 31 -7.87 -5.94 4.61
C ARG A 31 -8.21 -7.04 3.61
N ARG A 32 -8.98 -8.03 4.08
CA ARG A 32 -9.63 -9.01 3.20
C ARG A 32 -10.94 -8.44 2.67
N THR A 33 -11.11 -8.47 1.36
CA THR A 33 -12.33 -8.20 0.60
C THR A 33 -12.83 -9.50 -0.04
N GLN A 34 -13.93 -9.45 -0.77
CA GLN A 34 -14.44 -10.60 -1.53
C GLN A 34 -13.47 -11.04 -2.63
N ASP A 35 -12.75 -10.08 -3.23
CA ASP A 35 -11.80 -10.33 -4.33
C ASP A 35 -10.38 -10.68 -3.86
N GLY A 36 -10.14 -10.69 -2.55
CA GLY A 36 -8.85 -11.06 -1.96
C GLY A 36 -8.32 -10.04 -0.96
N LYS A 37 -7.02 -9.77 -1.00
CA LYS A 37 -6.37 -8.80 -0.10
C LYS A 37 -6.22 -7.46 -0.81
N GLU A 38 -6.50 -6.36 -0.12
CA GLU A 38 -6.26 -5.00 -0.63
C GLU A 38 -4.79 -4.82 -1.04
N THR A 39 -4.59 -4.19 -2.19
CA THR A 39 -3.31 -3.67 -2.69
C THR A 39 -2.92 -2.39 -1.96
N TRP A 40 -1.65 -1.97 -2.08
CA TRP A 40 -1.19 -0.70 -1.50
C TRP A 40 -2.04 0.49 -1.94
N LYS A 41 -2.32 0.57 -3.25
CA LYS A 41 -3.16 1.63 -3.83
C LYS A 41 -4.56 1.66 -3.22
N GLU A 42 -5.22 0.51 -3.08
CA GLU A 42 -6.58 0.45 -2.51
C GLU A 42 -6.60 0.89 -1.04
N VAL A 43 -5.56 0.57 -0.27
CA VAL A 43 -5.40 1.06 1.11
C VAL A 43 -5.20 2.58 1.14
N CYS A 44 -4.36 3.13 0.26
CA CYS A 44 -4.19 4.58 0.15
C CYS A 44 -5.50 5.27 -0.22
N ASP A 45 -6.18 4.83 -1.27
CA ASP A 45 -7.44 5.39 -1.76
C ASP A 45 -8.49 5.40 -0.62
N ARG A 46 -8.63 4.28 0.11
CA ARG A 46 -9.56 4.16 1.25
C ARG A 46 -9.21 5.07 2.41
N THR A 47 -7.95 5.10 2.83
CA THR A 47 -7.53 5.86 4.01
C THR A 47 -7.60 7.36 3.76
N ILE A 48 -7.17 7.83 2.58
CA ILE A 48 -7.24 9.25 2.22
C ILE A 48 -8.69 9.69 2.01
N GLY A 49 -9.54 8.88 1.40
CA GLY A 49 -10.97 9.19 1.31
C GLY A 49 -11.62 9.39 2.69
N GLY A 50 -11.26 8.53 3.66
CA GLY A 50 -11.71 8.67 5.05
C GLY A 50 -11.19 9.95 5.72
N LEU A 51 -9.89 10.23 5.58
CA LEU A 51 -9.26 11.43 6.14
C LEU A 51 -9.84 12.71 5.53
N LYS A 52 -10.05 12.75 4.22
CA LYS A 52 -10.66 13.88 3.52
C LYS A 52 -12.07 14.16 4.04
N LYS A 53 -12.89 13.12 4.16
CA LYS A 53 -14.28 13.24 4.65
C LYS A 53 -14.35 13.69 6.11
N LEU A 54 -13.56 13.08 6.99
CA LEU A 54 -13.61 13.36 8.44
C LEU A 54 -12.90 14.66 8.81
N GLY A 55 -11.75 14.91 8.19
CA GLY A 55 -10.90 16.09 8.43
C GLY A 55 -11.31 17.31 7.62
N LYS A 56 -12.30 17.20 6.72
CA LYS A 56 -12.72 18.26 5.79
C LYS A 56 -11.55 18.82 4.97
N LEU A 57 -10.66 17.93 4.53
CA LEU A 57 -9.50 18.31 3.74
C LEU A 57 -9.95 18.80 2.35
N THR A 58 -9.25 19.80 1.85
CA THR A 58 -9.34 20.22 0.45
C THR A 58 -8.80 19.13 -0.49
N ASP A 59 -9.10 19.27 -1.77
CA ASP A 59 -8.60 18.36 -2.80
C ASP A 59 -7.06 18.37 -2.84
N ASP A 60 -6.46 19.56 -2.77
CA ASP A 60 -5.00 19.74 -2.79
C ASP A 60 -4.30 19.10 -1.59
N GLU A 61 -4.89 19.21 -0.39
CA GLU A 61 -4.37 18.57 0.82
C GLU A 61 -4.45 17.04 0.73
N ALA A 62 -5.57 16.51 0.23
CA ALA A 62 -5.73 15.07 0.01
C ALA A 62 -4.73 14.53 -1.03
N ASP A 63 -4.50 15.29 -2.10
CA ASP A 63 -3.54 14.94 -3.16
C ASP A 63 -2.09 15.00 -2.67
N LEU A 64 -1.76 15.98 -1.81
CA LEU A 64 -0.46 16.01 -1.14
C LEU A 64 -0.23 14.76 -0.29
N LEU A 65 -1.22 14.41 0.54
CA LEU A 65 -1.14 13.19 1.36
C LEU A 65 -1.00 11.94 0.50
N TYR A 66 -1.69 11.89 -0.65
CA TYR A 66 -1.62 10.76 -1.57
C TYR A 66 -0.22 10.57 -2.13
N ARG A 67 0.39 11.65 -2.61
CA ARG A 67 1.78 11.64 -3.10
C ARG A 67 2.75 11.23 -2.00
N MET A 68 2.54 11.70 -0.77
CA MET A 68 3.39 11.34 0.37
C MET A 68 3.30 9.86 0.73
N GLN A 69 2.08 9.27 0.76
CA GLN A 69 1.91 7.84 1.01
C GLN A 69 2.51 6.97 -0.11
N GLY A 70 2.41 7.41 -1.37
CA GLY A 70 3.01 6.72 -2.50
C GLY A 70 4.54 6.70 -2.47
N GLN A 71 5.17 7.73 -1.92
CA GLN A 71 6.63 7.87 -1.89
C GLN A 71 7.33 7.06 -0.79
N PHE A 72 6.59 6.54 0.21
CA PHE A 72 7.17 5.89 1.41
C PHE A 72 8.41 6.63 1.92
N LYS A 73 8.21 7.84 2.46
CA LYS A 73 9.30 8.57 3.12
C LYS A 73 9.79 7.73 4.30
N ALA A 74 10.98 7.15 4.14
CA ALA A 74 11.71 6.43 5.18
C ALA A 74 12.43 7.41 6.10
#